data_AF-A0A6C0LVP6-F1
#
_entry.id   AF-A0A6C0LVP6-F1
#
_cell.length_a   1.000
_cell.length_b   1.000
_cell.length_c   1.000
_cell.angle_alpha   90.00
_cell.angle_beta   90.00
_cell.angle_gamma   90.00
#
_symmetry.space_group_name_H-M   'P 1'
#
loop_
_entity.id
_entity.type
_entity.pdbx_description
1 polymer ?
#
loop_
_entity_poly.entity_id
_entity_poly.type
_entity_poly.pdbx_seq_one_letter_code
_entity_poly.pdbx_strand_id
1 'polypeptide(L)'
;MKESDTALSFYSSVFIQLIFVLLLIIIWSYIYKLENIGCACSEHSNKEFIKNFTIIALVYFFITAFISVKTIAKNMGNVIVQLLAFGSFVFFLTFVVYIYYSFDYVRYLMNEKCKCSEDLRRDIIAIGTMISLFLFLILLFTIIIIPILISTITNLFVKIQDFESEVEEVIKNPVKSLKSSPGRLFKSTKDIGSFVKKTASKLTKSKKRS
;
A
#
# COMPACT_ATOMS: atom_id res chain seq x y z
N MET A 1 0.33 -6.13 -26.91
CA MET A 1 -0.57 -5.65 -25.84
C MET A 1 0.27 -5.02 -24.73
N LYS A 2 0.82 -3.81 -24.93
CA LYS A 2 1.77 -3.18 -23.97
C LYS A 2 1.72 -1.64 -23.91
N GLU A 3 1.37 -0.94 -24.98
CA GLU A 3 1.42 0.54 -24.99
C GLU A 3 0.09 1.21 -24.62
N SER A 4 -1.05 0.72 -25.13
CA SER A 4 -2.37 1.32 -24.88
C SER A 4 -2.81 1.24 -23.40
N ASP A 5 -2.54 0.12 -22.73
CA ASP A 5 -2.92 -0.09 -21.33
C ASP A 5 -2.10 0.79 -20.37
N THR A 6 -0.85 1.09 -20.74
CA THR A 6 0.04 1.93 -19.94
C THR A 6 -0.34 3.42 -20.03
N ALA A 7 -0.79 3.87 -21.20
CA ALA A 7 -1.29 5.23 -21.38
C ALA A 7 -2.62 5.44 -20.64
N LEU A 8 -3.58 4.50 -20.78
CA LEU A 8 -4.88 4.58 -20.12
C LEU A 8 -4.76 4.59 -18.57
N SER A 9 -3.90 3.75 -18.01
CA SER A 9 -3.63 3.73 -16.56
C SER A 9 -2.97 5.01 -16.06
N PHE A 10 -2.09 5.62 -16.86
CA PHE A 10 -1.49 6.91 -16.54
C PHE A 10 -2.53 8.05 -16.54
N TYR A 11 -3.33 8.18 -17.60
CA TYR A 11 -4.38 9.21 -17.68
C TYR A 11 -5.43 9.05 -16.57
N SER A 12 -5.82 7.82 -16.26
CA SER A 12 -6.74 7.53 -15.15
C SER A 12 -6.16 7.98 -13.79
N SER A 13 -4.89 7.68 -13.53
CA SER A 13 -4.20 8.11 -12.30
C SER A 13 -4.15 9.63 -12.16
N VAL A 14 -3.80 10.34 -13.23
CA VAL A 14 -3.74 11.81 -13.23
C VAL A 14 -5.12 12.41 -13.02
N PHE A 15 -6.15 11.85 -13.67
CA PHE A 15 -7.54 12.30 -13.50
C PHE A 15 -8.04 12.13 -12.06
N ILE A 16 -7.74 10.99 -11.42
CA ILE A 16 -8.06 10.73 -10.01
C ILE A 16 -7.34 11.74 -9.09
N GLN A 17 -6.04 11.99 -9.33
CA GLN A 17 -5.29 12.99 -8.57
C GLN A 17 -5.87 14.40 -8.71
N LEU A 18 -6.34 14.77 -9.91
CA LEU A 18 -6.98 16.06 -10.16
C LEU A 18 -8.27 16.21 -9.35
N ILE A 19 -9.09 15.16 -9.27
CA ILE A 19 -10.30 15.15 -8.42
C ILE A 19 -9.92 15.34 -6.94
N PHE A 20 -8.87 14.67 -6.47
CA PHE A 20 -8.38 14.84 -5.09
C PHE A 20 -7.95 16.27 -4.79
N VAL A 21 -7.18 16.88 -5.69
CA VAL A 21 -6.74 18.28 -5.55
C VAL A 21 -7.94 19.22 -5.47
N LEU A 22 -8.97 19.03 -6.32
CA LEU A 22 -10.19 19.83 -6.27
C LEU A 22 -10.92 19.68 -4.92
N LEU A 23 -11.07 18.47 -4.40
CA LEU A 23 -11.69 18.22 -3.10
C LEU A 23 -10.92 18.89 -1.95
N LEU A 24 -9.59 18.80 -1.97
CA LEU A 24 -8.72 19.45 -0.98
C LEU A 24 -8.88 20.98 -1.01
N ILE A 25 -8.93 21.59 -2.20
CA ILE A 25 -9.14 23.03 -2.36
C ILE A 25 -10.52 23.45 -1.80
N ILE A 26 -11.56 22.66 -2.04
CA ILE A 26 -12.90 22.94 -1.51
C ILE A 26 -12.89 22.92 0.02
N ILE A 27 -12.29 21.90 0.64
CA ILE A 27 -12.19 21.80 2.11
C ILE A 27 -11.41 22.97 2.68
N TRP A 28 -10.25 23.29 2.09
CA TRP A 28 -9.42 24.41 2.54
C TRP A 28 -10.15 25.75 2.41
N SER A 29 -10.79 26.01 1.27
CA SER A 29 -11.57 27.23 1.03
C SER A 29 -12.73 27.36 2.00
N TYR A 30 -13.38 26.26 2.36
CA TYR A 30 -14.47 26.24 3.32
C TYR A 30 -13.99 26.58 4.74
N ILE A 31 -12.91 25.96 5.22
CA ILE A 31 -12.34 26.27 6.53
C ILE A 31 -11.87 27.74 6.59
N TYR A 32 -11.20 28.21 5.54
CA TYR A 32 -10.75 29.60 5.45
C TYR A 32 -11.90 30.61 5.48
N LYS A 33 -13.03 30.29 4.81
CA LYS A 33 -14.25 31.12 4.87
C LYS A 33 -14.80 31.18 6.31
N LEU A 34 -14.85 30.05 7.02
CA LEU A 34 -15.35 30.00 8.39
C LEU A 34 -14.48 30.80 9.37
N GLU A 35 -13.16 30.76 9.20
CA GLU A 35 -12.20 31.57 9.97
C GLU A 35 -12.38 33.07 9.71
N ASN A 36 -12.51 33.47 8.44
CA ASN A 36 -12.66 34.89 8.09
C ASN A 36 -13.97 35.51 8.59
N ILE A 37 -15.05 34.71 8.68
CA ILE A 37 -16.33 35.16 9.23
C ILE A 37 -16.29 35.16 10.78
N GLY A 38 -15.28 34.52 11.38
CA GLY A 38 -15.13 34.40 12.82
C GLY A 38 -16.22 33.53 13.46
N CYS A 39 -16.65 32.44 12.82
CA CYS A 39 -17.68 31.59 13.45
C CYS A 39 -17.10 30.87 14.66
N ALA A 40 -17.51 31.31 15.86
CA ALA A 40 -17.19 30.63 17.12
C ALA A 40 -17.63 29.16 17.13
N CYS A 41 -18.70 28.86 16.40
CA CYS A 41 -19.27 27.54 16.21
C CYS A 41 -18.39 26.56 15.42
N SER A 42 -17.40 27.08 14.70
CA SER A 42 -16.52 26.28 13.84
C SER A 42 -15.21 25.91 14.52
N GLU A 43 -15.04 26.31 15.79
CA GLU A 43 -13.85 26.06 16.56
C GLU A 43 -13.83 24.61 17.05
N HIS A 44 -12.86 23.84 16.57
CA HIS A 44 -12.72 22.42 16.89
C HIS A 44 -11.24 22.04 16.86
N SER A 45 -10.83 21.11 17.73
CA SER A 45 -9.44 20.63 17.82
C SER A 45 -8.90 20.08 16.50
N ASN A 46 -9.78 19.54 15.66
CA ASN A 46 -9.42 18.93 14.38
C ASN A 46 -9.17 19.97 13.27
N LYS A 47 -9.61 21.22 13.44
CA LYS A 47 -9.57 22.27 12.39
C LYS A 47 -8.15 22.55 11.92
N GLU A 48 -7.21 22.74 12.86
CA GLU A 48 -5.81 23.03 12.55
C GLU A 48 -5.12 21.86 11.84
N PHE A 49 -5.37 20.63 12.31
CA PHE A 49 -4.84 19.44 11.66
C PHE A 49 -5.31 19.32 10.21
N ILE A 50 -6.61 19.48 9.98
CA ILE A 50 -7.20 19.39 8.63
C ILE A 50 -6.54 20.44 7.74
N LYS A 51 -6.48 21.70 8.17
CA LYS A 51 -5.87 22.80 7.39
C LYS A 51 -4.41 22.54 7.05
N ASN A 52 -3.59 22.17 8.03
CA ASN A 52 -2.16 21.92 7.83
C ASN A 52 -1.92 20.72 6.91
N PHE A 53 -2.65 19.63 7.13
CA PHE A 53 -2.54 18.45 6.30
C PHE A 53 -3.01 18.72 4.86
N THR A 54 -4.08 19.50 4.67
CA THR A 54 -4.55 19.87 3.33
C THR A 54 -3.46 20.61 2.54
N ILE A 55 -2.72 21.51 3.17
CA ILE A 55 -1.59 22.22 2.53
C ILE A 55 -0.47 21.24 2.16
N ILE A 56 -0.07 20.38 3.10
CA ILE A 56 0.97 19.36 2.86
C ILE A 56 0.55 18.43 1.72
N ALA A 57 -0.71 18.00 1.68
CA ALA A 57 -1.25 17.14 0.64
C ALA A 57 -1.26 17.83 -0.74
N LEU A 58 -1.61 19.11 -0.81
CA LEU A 58 -1.54 19.87 -2.07
C LEU A 58 -0.11 19.94 -2.60
N VAL A 59 0.87 20.20 -1.73
CA VAL A 59 2.30 20.22 -2.12
C VAL A 59 2.75 18.84 -2.58
N TYR A 60 2.36 17.78 -1.87
CA TYR A 60 2.67 16.40 -2.26
C TYR A 60 2.10 16.06 -3.64
N PHE A 61 0.82 16.34 -3.88
CA PHE A 61 0.19 16.07 -5.18
C PHE A 61 0.83 16.91 -6.30
N PHE A 62 1.18 18.16 -6.03
CA PHE A 62 1.90 19.00 -6.97
C PHE A 62 3.25 18.38 -7.36
N ILE A 63 4.08 17.98 -6.39
CA ILE A 63 5.38 17.34 -6.65
C ILE A 63 5.21 16.04 -7.46
N THR A 64 4.28 15.18 -7.05
CA THR A 64 4.05 13.89 -7.72
C THR A 64 3.43 14.01 -9.11
N ALA A 65 2.76 15.14 -9.42
CA ALA A 65 2.22 15.41 -10.75
C ALA A 65 3.33 15.70 -11.77
N PHE A 66 4.39 16.40 -11.37
CA PHE A 66 5.53 16.71 -12.26
C PHE A 66 6.61 15.63 -12.25
N ILE A 67 6.76 14.92 -11.13
CA ILE A 67 7.82 13.93 -10.95
C ILE A 67 7.22 12.53 -10.93
N SER A 68 7.32 11.82 -12.05
CA SER A 68 6.89 10.42 -12.11
C SER A 68 7.84 9.53 -11.30
N VAL A 69 7.27 8.66 -10.46
CA VAL A 69 8.01 7.69 -9.64
C VAL A 69 8.89 6.77 -10.52
N LYS A 70 8.45 6.49 -11.75
CA LYS A 70 9.20 5.69 -12.74
C LYS A 70 10.49 6.40 -13.19
N THR A 71 10.46 7.73 -13.32
CA THR A 71 11.63 8.54 -13.70
C THR A 71 12.65 8.56 -12.56
N ILE A 72 12.19 8.66 -11.31
CA ILE A 72 13.05 8.62 -10.12
C ILE A 72 13.74 7.24 -10.00
N ALA A 73 12.98 6.16 -10.19
CA ALA A 73 13.49 4.80 -10.08
C ALA A 73 14.60 4.47 -11.08
N LYS A 74 14.56 5.07 -12.27
CA LYS A 74 15.56 4.85 -13.31
C LYS A 74 16.86 5.63 -13.07
N ASN A 75 16.78 6.81 -12.45
CA ASN A 75 17.89 7.77 -12.42
C ASN A 75 18.56 7.96 -11.04
N MET A 76 17.88 7.67 -9.92
CA MET A 76 18.33 8.08 -8.58
C MET A 76 18.78 6.92 -7.66
N GLY A 77 18.81 5.67 -8.16
CA GLY A 77 19.27 4.51 -7.40
C GLY A 77 18.26 4.01 -6.35
N ASN A 78 18.45 2.77 -5.89
CA ASN A 78 17.44 2.04 -5.10
C ASN A 78 17.13 2.68 -3.73
N VAL A 79 18.10 3.37 -3.11
CA VAL A 79 17.96 3.97 -1.78
C VAL A 79 16.94 5.12 -1.78
N ILE A 80 16.99 6.00 -2.80
CA ILE A 80 16.08 7.14 -2.92
C ILE A 80 14.65 6.68 -3.20
N VAL A 81 14.50 5.62 -4.01
CA VAL A 81 13.20 4.99 -4.29
C VAL A 81 12.57 4.42 -3.04
N GLN A 82 13.35 3.72 -2.21
CA GLN A 82 12.86 3.16 -0.94
C GLN A 82 12.43 4.24 0.05
N LEU A 83 13.21 5.34 0.16
CA LEU A 83 12.86 6.45 1.04
C LEU A 83 11.55 7.13 0.58
N LEU A 84 11.38 7.34 -0.72
CA LEU A 84 10.18 7.93 -1.29
C LEU A 84 8.96 7.02 -1.10
N ALA A 85 9.13 5.71 -1.30
CA ALA A 85 8.07 4.73 -1.02
C ALA A 85 7.65 4.74 0.45
N PHE A 86 8.61 4.84 1.38
CA PHE A 86 8.33 4.96 2.81
C PHE A 86 7.59 6.27 3.14
N GLY A 87 8.04 7.39 2.57
CA GLY A 87 7.36 8.68 2.72
C GLY A 87 5.92 8.67 2.20
N SER A 88 5.71 8.10 1.01
CA SER A 88 4.37 7.90 0.45
C SER A 88 3.50 7.00 1.33
N PHE A 89 4.06 5.95 1.92
CA PHE A 89 3.34 5.08 2.85
C PHE A 89 2.86 5.83 4.10
N VAL A 90 3.74 6.61 4.74
CA VAL A 90 3.37 7.45 5.90
C VAL A 90 2.34 8.51 5.51
N PHE A 91 2.48 9.12 4.33
CA PHE A 91 1.51 10.06 3.79
C PHE A 91 0.12 9.43 3.65
N PHE A 92 0.05 8.22 3.06
CA PHE A 92 -1.22 7.50 2.90
C PHE A 92 -1.86 7.14 4.25
N LEU A 93 -1.07 6.71 5.25
CA LEU A 93 -1.62 6.47 6.60
C LEU A 93 -2.20 7.74 7.22
N THR A 94 -1.47 8.84 7.11
CA THR A 94 -1.93 10.14 7.64
C THR A 94 -3.16 10.65 6.89
N PHE A 95 -3.26 10.36 5.59
CA PHE A 95 -4.42 10.70 4.77
C PHE A 95 -5.70 10.01 5.24
N VAL A 96 -5.63 8.76 5.70
CA VAL A 96 -6.79 8.07 6.28
C VAL A 96 -7.29 8.78 7.55
N VAL A 97 -6.36 9.19 8.43
CA VAL A 97 -6.68 9.97 9.63
C VAL A 97 -7.31 11.32 9.24
N TYR A 98 -6.79 11.96 8.20
CA TYR A 98 -7.36 13.19 7.67
C TYR A 98 -8.80 13.04 7.18
N ILE A 99 -9.13 11.97 6.46
CA ILE A 99 -10.52 11.72 6.04
C ILE A 99 -11.42 11.60 7.26
N TYR A 100 -10.99 10.83 8.27
CA TYR A 100 -11.76 10.63 9.49
C TYR A 100 -12.02 11.96 10.22
N TYR A 101 -10.98 12.76 10.47
CA TYR A 101 -11.14 14.05 11.13
C TYR A 101 -11.92 15.07 10.30
N SER A 102 -11.78 15.05 8.97
CA SER A 102 -12.58 15.90 8.08
C SER A 102 -14.06 15.53 8.16
N PHE A 103 -14.39 14.24 8.17
CA PHE A 103 -15.77 13.77 8.30
C PHE A 103 -16.36 14.12 9.66
N ASP A 104 -15.60 13.88 10.74
CA ASP A 104 -16.01 14.22 12.10
C ASP A 104 -16.28 15.73 12.26
N TYR A 105 -15.36 16.56 11.75
CA TYR A 105 -15.52 18.02 11.75
C TYR A 105 -16.76 18.48 10.98
N VAL A 106 -17.04 17.90 9.81
CA VAL A 106 -18.24 18.25 9.02
C VAL A 106 -19.51 17.81 9.74
N ARG A 107 -19.51 16.62 10.35
CA ARG A 107 -20.64 16.12 11.12
C ARG A 107 -20.91 16.98 12.35
N TYR A 108 -19.86 17.43 13.04
CA TYR A 108 -19.95 18.38 14.15
C TYR A 108 -20.66 19.68 13.71
N LEU A 109 -20.21 20.28 12.60
CA LEU A 109 -20.82 21.49 12.04
C LEU A 109 -22.29 21.29 11.63
N MET A 110 -22.65 20.10 11.15
CA MET A 110 -24.05 19.75 10.81
C MET A 110 -24.92 19.58 12.07
N ASN A 111 -24.40 18.92 13.10
CA ASN A 111 -25.15 18.63 14.32
C ASN A 111 -25.42 19.90 15.15
N GLU A 112 -24.49 20.84 15.21
CA GLU A 112 -24.68 22.10 15.93
C GLU A 112 -25.57 23.11 15.20
N LYS A 113 -26.08 22.77 14.00
CA LYS A 113 -26.92 23.67 13.17
C LYS A 113 -26.30 25.06 13.02
N CYS A 114 -24.99 25.10 12.81
CA CYS A 114 -24.27 26.35 12.64
C CYS A 114 -24.82 27.12 11.43
N LYS A 115 -25.52 28.24 11.69
CA LYS A 115 -26.09 29.10 10.63
C LYS A 115 -25.00 29.69 9.72
N CYS A 116 -23.81 29.93 10.24
CA CYS A 116 -22.66 30.44 9.49
C CYS A 116 -22.03 29.39 8.56
N SER A 117 -22.42 28.13 8.73
CA SER A 117 -21.98 26.95 7.98
C SER A 117 -23.10 26.39 7.08
N GLU A 118 -24.29 27.02 7.05
CA GLU A 118 -25.33 26.76 6.06
C GLU A 118 -24.86 27.25 4.68
N ASP A 119 -24.03 26.45 4.04
CA ASP A 119 -23.64 26.57 2.65
C ASP A 119 -23.84 25.21 1.97
N LEU A 120 -24.18 25.22 0.68
CA LEU A 120 -24.13 24.04 -0.20
C LEU A 120 -22.79 23.30 -0.12
N ARG A 121 -21.71 23.98 0.29
CA ARG A 121 -20.37 23.41 0.51
C ARG A 121 -20.35 22.35 1.60
N ARG A 122 -21.19 22.45 2.64
CA ARG A 122 -21.23 21.47 3.73
C ARG A 122 -21.69 20.10 3.24
N ASP A 123 -22.73 20.08 2.41
CA ASP A 123 -23.26 18.84 1.81
C ASP A 123 -22.29 18.27 0.77
N ILE A 124 -21.64 19.15 0.00
CA ILE A 124 -20.57 18.78 -0.94
C ILE A 124 -19.37 18.17 -0.20
N ILE A 125 -19.00 18.65 0.99
CA ILE A 125 -17.89 18.07 1.76
C ILE A 125 -18.30 16.74 2.39
N ALA A 126 -19.54 16.61 2.89
CA ALA A 126 -20.03 15.33 3.42
C ALA A 126 -20.04 14.23 2.33
N ILE A 127 -20.53 14.54 1.14
CA ILE A 127 -20.50 13.61 -0.02
C ILE A 127 -19.07 13.46 -0.54
N GLY A 128 -18.32 14.56 -0.60
CA GLY A 128 -16.95 14.61 -1.10
C GLY A 128 -15.97 13.80 -0.25
N THR A 129 -16.17 13.73 1.06
CA THR A 129 -15.37 12.88 1.96
C THR A 129 -15.64 11.39 1.72
N MET A 130 -16.90 10.98 1.49
CA MET A 130 -17.24 9.62 1.09
C MET A 130 -16.63 9.24 -0.27
N ILE A 131 -16.74 10.13 -1.26
CA ILE A 131 -16.10 9.94 -2.58
C ILE A 131 -14.57 9.87 -2.43
N SER A 132 -13.98 10.73 -1.61
CA SER A 132 -12.53 10.75 -1.38
C SER A 132 -12.03 9.43 -0.77
N LEU A 133 -12.80 8.80 0.12
CA LEU A 133 -12.47 7.50 0.70
C LEU A 133 -12.48 6.40 -0.36
N PHE A 134 -13.51 6.38 -1.22
CA PHE A 134 -13.60 5.41 -2.31
C PHE A 134 -12.47 5.58 -3.34
N LEU A 135 -12.22 6.82 -3.78
CA LEU A 135 -11.11 7.14 -4.69
C LEU A 135 -9.75 6.81 -4.07
N PHE A 136 -9.61 6.97 -2.76
CA PHE A 136 -8.38 6.68 -2.04
C PHE A 136 -8.10 5.19 -2.03
N LEU A 137 -9.13 4.38 -1.76
CA LEU A 137 -9.02 2.93 -1.86
C LEU A 137 -8.58 2.50 -3.26
N ILE A 138 -9.21 3.02 -4.32
CA ILE A 138 -8.81 2.73 -5.70
C ILE A 138 -7.34 3.10 -5.95
N LEU A 139 -6.91 4.27 -5.47
CA LEU A 139 -5.53 4.74 -5.62
C LEU A 139 -4.54 3.85 -4.86
N LEU A 140 -4.90 3.41 -3.66
CA LEU A 140 -4.12 2.45 -2.87
C LEU A 140 -4.00 1.10 -3.57
N PHE A 141 -5.11 0.56 -4.11
CA PHE A 141 -5.10 -0.68 -4.87
C PHE A 141 -4.19 -0.57 -6.09
N THR A 142 -4.26 0.53 -6.83
CA THR A 142 -3.49 0.72 -8.07
C THR A 142 -2.00 0.96 -7.85
N ILE A 143 -1.62 1.72 -6.81
CA ILE A 143 -0.21 2.06 -6.56
C ILE A 143 0.52 0.97 -5.78
N ILE A 144 -0.16 0.31 -4.83
CA ILE A 144 0.51 -0.63 -3.90
C ILE A 144 0.14 -2.07 -4.23
N ILE A 145 -1.15 -2.40 -4.25
CA ILE A 145 -1.60 -3.81 -4.30
C ILE A 145 -1.32 -4.43 -5.67
N ILE A 146 -1.65 -3.74 -6.77
CA ILE A 146 -1.45 -4.26 -8.12
C ILE A 146 0.04 -4.55 -8.42
N PRO A 147 1.01 -3.64 -8.16
CA PRO A 147 2.42 -3.94 -8.42
C PRO A 147 2.97 -5.10 -7.58
N ILE A 148 2.55 -5.23 -6.31
CA ILE A 148 2.95 -6.34 -5.45
C ILE A 148 2.40 -7.66 -6.00
N LEU A 149 1.12 -7.69 -6.40
CA LEU A 149 0.52 -8.88 -7.01
C LEU A 149 1.24 -9.26 -8.32
N ILE A 150 1.50 -8.30 -9.20
CA ILE A 150 2.23 -8.53 -10.46
C ILE A 150 3.64 -9.06 -10.17
N SER A 151 4.36 -8.47 -9.22
CA SER A 151 5.71 -8.91 -8.84
C SER A 151 5.70 -10.35 -8.30
N THR A 152 4.74 -10.67 -7.44
CA THR A 152 4.59 -12.02 -6.87
C THR A 152 4.25 -13.04 -7.94
N ILE A 153 3.33 -12.70 -8.84
CA ILE A 153 2.94 -13.53 -9.99
C ILE A 153 4.13 -13.75 -10.93
N THR A 154 4.89 -12.70 -11.24
CA THR A 154 6.07 -12.79 -12.12
C THR A 154 7.15 -13.68 -11.50
N ASN A 155 7.39 -13.56 -10.19
CA ASN A 155 8.32 -14.41 -9.45
C ASN A 155 7.85 -15.88 -9.42
N LEU A 156 6.54 -16.14 -9.38
CA LEU A 156 5.99 -17.48 -9.49
C LEU A 156 6.17 -18.06 -10.90
N PHE A 157 5.91 -17.26 -11.95
CA PHE A 157 6.13 -17.70 -13.33
C PHE A 157 7.59 -18.05 -13.62
N VAL A 158 8.54 -17.25 -13.12
CA VAL A 158 9.98 -17.55 -13.26
C VAL A 158 10.31 -18.88 -12.59
N LYS A 159 9.82 -19.14 -11.37
CA LYS A 159 10.02 -20.42 -10.69
C LYS A 159 9.42 -21.62 -11.43
N ILE A 160 8.26 -21.43 -12.08
CA ILE A 160 7.62 -22.48 -12.89
C ILE A 160 8.45 -22.76 -14.15
N GLN A 161 8.97 -21.74 -14.83
CA GLN A 161 9.85 -21.90 -15.98
C GLN A 161 11.17 -22.59 -15.60
N ASP A 162 11.77 -22.19 -14.47
CA ASP A 162 12.98 -22.84 -13.95
C ASP A 162 12.72 -24.32 -13.66
N PHE A 163 11.58 -24.65 -13.03
CA PHE A 163 11.18 -26.02 -12.77
C PHE A 163 10.93 -26.84 -14.04
N GLU A 164 10.26 -26.27 -15.05
CA GLU A 164 10.05 -26.91 -16.34
C GLU A 164 11.39 -27.23 -17.02
N SER A 165 12.32 -26.27 -17.01
CA SER A 165 13.66 -26.47 -17.59
C SER A 165 14.49 -27.54 -16.84
N GLU A 166 14.36 -27.61 -15.51
CA GLU A 166 15.02 -28.65 -14.71
C GLU A 166 14.42 -30.04 -15.01
N VAL A 167 13.10 -30.14 -15.13
CA VAL A 167 12.41 -31.37 -15.52
C VAL A 167 12.82 -31.79 -16.95
N GLU A 168 12.89 -30.86 -17.89
CA GLU A 168 13.32 -31.15 -19.26
C GLU A 168 14.78 -31.64 -19.32
N GLU A 169 15.69 -31.05 -18.53
CA GLU A 169 17.08 -31.52 -18.43
C GLU A 169 17.18 -32.92 -17.80
N VAL A 170 16.35 -33.21 -16.78
CA VAL A 170 16.26 -34.54 -16.15
C VAL A 170 15.69 -35.58 -17.11
N ILE A 171 14.69 -35.24 -17.94
CA ILE A 171 14.13 -36.14 -18.96
C ILE A 171 15.15 -36.39 -20.07
N LYS A 172 15.88 -35.35 -20.51
CA LYS A 172 16.91 -35.48 -21.56
C LYS A 172 18.16 -36.22 -21.10
N ASN A 173 18.49 -36.21 -19.80
CA ASN A 173 19.66 -36.87 -19.23
C ASN A 173 19.39 -37.51 -17.85
N PRO A 174 18.61 -38.60 -17.79
CA PRO A 174 18.22 -39.24 -16.53
C PRO A 174 19.42 -39.76 -15.72
N VAL A 175 20.53 -40.07 -16.39
CA VAL A 175 21.76 -40.62 -15.79
C VAL A 175 22.56 -39.54 -15.03
N LYS A 176 22.44 -38.26 -15.38
CA LYS A 176 23.15 -37.14 -14.74
C LYS A 176 22.52 -36.77 -13.39
N SER A 177 21.18 -36.85 -13.29
CA SER A 177 20.41 -36.58 -12.06
C SER A 177 20.57 -37.69 -11.01
N LEU A 178 20.80 -38.94 -11.44
CA LEU A 178 21.14 -40.04 -10.54
C LEU A 178 22.54 -39.90 -9.93
N LYS A 179 23.46 -39.20 -10.61
CA LYS A 179 24.84 -38.99 -10.17
C LYS A 179 24.98 -37.79 -9.21
N SER A 180 24.09 -36.80 -9.28
CA SER A 180 24.10 -35.62 -8.40
C SER A 180 23.23 -35.76 -7.13
N SER A 181 22.29 -36.71 -7.09
CA SER A 181 21.37 -36.90 -5.96
C SER A 181 21.62 -38.05 -4.95
N PRO A 182 22.79 -38.74 -4.88
CA PRO A 182 22.99 -39.73 -3.81
C PRO A 182 23.43 -39.09 -2.47
N GLY A 183 24.01 -37.89 -2.46
CA GLY A 183 24.62 -37.30 -1.26
C GLY A 183 23.64 -36.72 -0.21
N ARG A 184 22.47 -36.22 -0.66
CA ARG A 184 21.48 -35.58 0.24
C ARG A 184 20.49 -36.59 0.82
N LEU A 185 20.04 -37.56 0.02
CA LEU A 185 19.14 -38.63 0.47
C LEU A 185 19.82 -39.57 1.48
N PHE A 186 21.11 -39.88 1.30
CA PHE A 186 21.86 -40.76 2.21
C PHE A 186 22.22 -40.09 3.54
N LYS A 187 22.35 -38.75 3.58
CA LYS A 187 22.51 -37.99 4.83
C LYS A 187 21.21 -37.89 5.61
N SER A 188 20.10 -37.61 4.93
CA SER A 188 18.78 -37.51 5.58
C SER A 188 18.33 -38.84 6.21
N THR A 189 18.61 -39.99 5.59
CA THR A 189 18.29 -41.30 6.19
C THR A 189 19.18 -41.66 7.38
N LYS A 190 20.47 -41.27 7.34
CA LYS A 190 21.40 -41.46 8.46
C LYS A 190 21.04 -40.61 9.68
N ASP A 191 20.62 -39.36 9.45
CA ASP A 191 20.20 -38.45 10.51
C ASP A 191 18.89 -38.91 11.15
N ILE A 192 17.90 -39.36 10.35
CA ILE A 192 16.65 -39.95 10.84
C ILE A 192 16.93 -41.19 11.70
N GLY A 193 17.81 -42.09 11.26
CA GLY A 193 18.19 -43.27 12.05
C GLY A 193 18.85 -42.91 13.39
N SER A 194 19.67 -41.86 13.42
CA SER A 194 20.32 -41.38 14.65
C SER A 194 19.33 -40.73 15.62
N PHE A 195 18.33 -40.01 15.11
CA PHE A 195 17.25 -39.41 15.88
C PHE A 195 16.35 -40.48 16.49
N VAL A 196 15.92 -41.47 15.71
CA VAL A 196 15.11 -42.59 16.21
C VAL A 196 15.85 -43.36 17.30
N LYS A 197 17.16 -43.61 17.13
CA LYS A 197 17.98 -44.30 18.14
C LYS A 197 18.17 -43.47 19.43
N LYS A 198 18.33 -42.14 19.33
CA LYS A 198 18.38 -41.23 20.50
C LYS A 198 17.04 -41.15 21.22
N THR A 199 15.93 -41.15 20.51
CA THR A 199 14.59 -41.13 21.10
C THR A 199 14.26 -42.47 21.78
N ALA A 200 14.56 -43.59 21.15
CA ALA A 200 14.36 -44.93 21.73
C ALA A 200 15.19 -45.16 23.00
N SER A 201 16.44 -44.69 23.03
CA SER A 201 17.32 -44.80 24.21
C SER A 201 16.92 -43.86 25.36
N LYS A 202 16.34 -42.68 25.07
CA LYS A 202 15.75 -41.81 26.10
C LYS A 202 14.48 -42.40 26.70
N LEU A 203 13.60 -42.99 25.87
CA LEU A 203 12.36 -43.64 26.34
C LEU A 203 12.65 -44.88 27.21
N THR A 204 13.64 -45.71 26.83
CA THR A 204 14.04 -46.87 27.63
C THR A 204 14.75 -46.49 28.94
N LYS A 205 15.54 -45.39 28.96
CA LYS A 205 16.08 -44.84 30.23
C LYS A 205 15.01 -44.22 31.13
N SER A 206 13.97 -43.60 30.56
CA SER A 206 12.85 -43.05 31.33
C SER A 206 11.98 -44.14 31.96
N LYS A 207 11.79 -45.28 31.28
CA LYS A 207 11.03 -46.42 31.80
C LYS A 207 11.75 -47.20 32.91
N LYS A 208 13.07 -47.05 33.05
CA LYS A 208 13.90 -47.71 34.08
C LYS A 208 14.04 -46.90 35.38
N ARG A 209 13.41 -45.72 35.45
CA ARG A 209 13.45 -44.77 36.57
C ARG A 209 12.07 -44.47 37.17
N SER A 210 11.06 -45.26 36.78
CA SER A 210 9.71 -45.32 37.38
C SER A 210 9.49 -46.69 37.97
#